data_AF-A0A7C2WD95-F1
#
_entry.id   AF-A0A7C2WD95-F1
#
_cell.length_a   1.000
_cell.length_b   1.000
_cell.length_c   1.000
_cell.angle_alpha   90.00
_cell.angle_beta   90.00
_cell.angle_gamma   90.00
#
_symmetry.space_group_name_H-M   'P 1'
#
loop_
_entity.id
_entity.type
_entity.pdbx_description
1 polymer ?
#
loop_
_entity_poly.entity_id
_entity_poly.type
_entity_poly.pdbx_seq_one_letter_code
_entity_poly.pdbx_strand_id
1 'polypeptide(L)' 'MKLQSVITCPKCGFEKEETMPTDACTFFYECTNCGTRLRPKEGDCCVFCSYGSVPCPPIQVQGGEGKCCQQ' A
#
# COMPACT_ATOMS: atom_id res chain seq x y z
N MET A 1 10.98 11.10 -5.13
CA MET A 1 10.09 10.07 -4.52
C MET A 1 9.07 9.63 -5.56
N LYS A 2 8.82 8.33 -5.72
CA LYS A 2 7.70 7.85 -6.53
C LYS A 2 6.50 7.67 -5.60
N LEU A 3 5.42 8.40 -5.89
CA LEU A 3 4.16 8.28 -5.17
C LEU A 3 3.20 7.31 -5.87
N GLN A 4 3.42 7.02 -7.15
CA GLN A 4 2.60 6.07 -7.89
C GLN A 4 2.96 4.64 -7.50
N SER A 5 1.97 3.88 -7.05
CA SER A 5 2.06 2.45 -6.85
C SER A 5 0.82 1.77 -7.37
N VAL A 6 1.01 0.65 -8.05
CA VAL A 6 -0.08 -0.14 -8.60
C VAL A 6 -0.54 -1.11 -7.51
N ILE A 7 -1.76 -0.94 -7.00
CA ILE A 7 -2.39 -1.88 -6.09
C ILE A 7 -3.05 -2.98 -6.91
N THR A 8 -2.64 -4.22 -6.68
CA THR A 8 -3.23 -5.40 -7.31
C THR A 8 -4.15 -6.10 -6.32
N CYS A 9 -5.43 -6.21 -6.69
CA CYS A 9 -6.43 -6.85 -5.85
C CYS A 9 -6.28 -8.38 -5.91
N PRO A 10 -5.97 -9.07 -4.79
CA PRO A 10 -5.82 -10.53 -4.77
C PRO A 10 -7.15 -11.28 -4.94
N LYS A 11 -8.30 -10.61 -4.85
CA LYS A 11 -9.63 -11.23 -5.02
C LYS A 11 -10.06 -11.35 -6.48
N CYS A 12 -9.83 -10.31 -7.27
CA CYS A 12 -10.26 -10.25 -8.67
C CYS A 12 -9.12 -10.08 -9.68
N GLY A 13 -7.88 -9.89 -9.22
CA GLY A 13 -6.72 -9.61 -10.08
C GLY A 13 -6.70 -8.20 -10.66
N PHE A 14 -7.60 -7.31 -10.23
CA PHE A 14 -7.67 -5.95 -10.76
C PHE A 14 -6.51 -5.09 -10.25
N GLU A 15 -5.82 -4.43 -11.17
CA GLU A 15 -4.70 -3.55 -10.89
C GLU A 15 -5.14 -2.10 -11.05
N LYS A 16 -4.84 -1.28 -10.05
CA LYS A 16 -5.11 0.15 -10.11
C LYS A 16 -3.90 0.94 -9.69
N GLU A 17 -3.47 1.86 -10.54
CA GLU A 17 -2.46 2.84 -10.17
C GLU A 17 -3.07 3.83 -9.19
N GLU A 18 -2.50 3.90 -8.00
CA GLU A 18 -2.90 4.81 -6.94
C GLU A 18 -1.69 5.62 -6.48
N THR A 19 -1.93 6.89 -6.19
CA THR A 19 -0.89 7.77 -5.67
C THR A 19 -0.86 7.67 -4.16
N MET A 20 0.17 7.04 -3.62
CA MET A 20 0.46 6.99 -2.18
C MET A 20 0.46 8.41 -1.61
N PRO A 21 -0.45 8.70 -0.66
CA PRO A 21 -0.42 9.97 0.04
C PRO A 21 0.86 10.05 0.88
N THR A 22 1.59 11.15 0.75
CA THR A 22 2.78 11.43 1.58
C THR A 22 2.43 11.78 3.02
N ASP A 23 1.16 12.14 3.25
CA ASP A 23 0.66 12.69 4.50
C ASP A 23 -0.13 11.67 5.34
N ALA A 24 -0.39 10.46 4.80
CA ALA A 24 -1.19 9.46 5.50
C ALA A 24 -0.88 8.02 5.07
N CYS A 25 -1.00 7.09 6.01
CA CYS A 25 -0.90 5.67 5.72
C CYS A 25 -2.26 5.10 5.28
N THR A 26 -2.31 4.53 4.08
CA THR A 26 -3.52 3.84 3.60
C THR A 26 -3.56 2.43 4.18
N PHE A 27 -4.27 2.27 5.29
CA PHE A 27 -4.48 0.97 5.97
C PHE A 27 -5.59 0.13 5.34
N PHE A 28 -6.54 0.76 4.67
CA PHE A 28 -7.64 0.06 4.03
C PHE A 28 -7.76 0.56 2.59
N TYR A 29 -7.84 -0.38 1.67
CA TYR A 29 -8.07 -0.08 0.27
C TYR A 29 -9.32 -0.79 -0.19
N GLU A 30 -10.27 -0.04 -0.72
CA GLU A 30 -11.46 -0.62 -1.32
C GLU A 30 -11.24 -0.76 -2.82
N CYS A 31 -11.28 -2.00 -3.30
CA CYS A 31 -11.12 -2.27 -4.71
C CYS A 31 -12.29 -1.66 -5.48
N THR A 32 -12.02 -0.73 -6.41
CA THR A 32 -13.06 -0.08 -7.20
C THR A 32 -13.76 -1.00 -8.20
N ASN A 33 -13.18 -2.18 -8.48
CA ASN A 33 -13.78 -3.17 -9.38
C ASN A 33 -14.76 -4.09 -8.65
N CYS A 34 -14.33 -4.72 -7.55
CA CYS A 34 -15.15 -5.72 -6.84
C CYS A 34 -15.74 -5.24 -5.50
N GLY A 35 -15.41 -4.02 -5.05
CA GLY A 35 -15.83 -3.48 -3.75
C GLY A 35 -15.18 -4.17 -2.54
N THR A 36 -14.23 -5.08 -2.74
CA THR A 36 -13.54 -5.74 -1.63
C THR A 36 -12.67 -4.73 -0.88
N ARG A 37 -12.81 -4.71 0.44
CA ARG A 37 -11.85 -4.04 1.33
C ARG A 37 -10.63 -4.93 1.59
N LEU A 38 -9.51 -4.52 1.03
CA LEU A 38 -8.19 -5.07 1.29
C LEU A 38 -7.61 -4.45 2.57
N ARG A 39 -6.96 -5.30 3.36
CA ARG A 39 -6.26 -4.94 4.60
C ARG A 39 -4.81 -5.40 4.48
N PRO A 40 -3.83 -4.65 4.99
CA PRO A 40 -2.44 -5.09 5.00
C PRO A 40 -2.32 -6.43 5.73
N LYS A 41 -1.33 -7.22 5.30
CA LYS A 41 -0.97 -8.47 5.95
C LYS A 41 -0.32 -8.17 7.30
N GLU A 42 -0.36 -9.16 8.19
CA GLU A 42 0.31 -9.09 9.47
C GLU A 42 1.82 -8.95 9.25
N GLY A 43 2.41 -7.83 9.71
CA GLY A 43 3.81 -7.45 9.44
C GLY A 43 4.00 -6.34 8.41
N ASP A 44 2.97 -6.00 7.63
CA ASP A 44 3.00 -4.89 6.67
C ASP A 44 2.33 -3.62 7.24
N CYS A 45 2.86 -2.46 6.87
CA CYS A 45 2.42 -1.18 7.41
C CYS A 45 1.25 -0.52 6.64
N CYS A 46 1.09 -0.84 5.36
CA CYS A 46 0.16 -0.18 4.44
C CYS A 46 -0.30 -1.20 3.38
N VAL A 47 -1.49 -1.02 2.80
CA VAL A 47 -1.99 -1.88 1.70
C VAL A 47 -1.05 -1.89 0.48
N PHE A 48 -0.30 -0.80 0.30
CA PHE A 48 0.73 -0.69 -0.72
C PHE A 48 1.96 -1.58 -0.45
N CYS A 49 2.32 -1.87 0.80
CA CYS A 49 3.38 -2.83 1.08
C CYS A 49 2.95 -4.27 0.84
N SER A 50 1.70 -4.59 1.16
CA SER A 50 1.18 -5.95 0.97
C SER A 50 0.78 -6.27 -0.48
N TYR A 51 0.23 -5.28 -1.19
CA TYR A 51 -0.41 -5.47 -2.51
C TYR A 51 0.05 -4.46 -3.56
N GLY A 52 0.89 -3.50 -3.20
CA GLY A 52 1.44 -2.51 -4.12
C GLY A 52 2.68 -3.02 -4.84
N SER A 53 2.92 -2.51 -6.04
CA SER A 53 4.13 -2.79 -6.80
C SER A 53 5.37 -2.09 -6.23
N VAL A 54 5.19 -0.93 -5.57
CA VAL A 54 6.28 -0.15 -4.97
C VAL A 54 6.03 -0.04 -3.46
N PRO A 55 6.99 -0.44 -2.61
CA PRO A 55 6.85 -0.35 -1.16
C PRO A 55 6.79 1.11 -0.68
N CYS A 56 6.13 1.34 0.46
CA CYS A 56 5.92 2.67 1.05
C CYS A 56 7.26 3.43 1.18
N PRO A 57 7.33 4.75 0.83
CA PRO A 57 8.56 5.55 0.87
C PRO A 57 9.44 5.42 2.12
N PRO A 58 8.88 5.39 3.36
CA PRO A 58 9.71 5.22 4.56
C PRO A 58 10.50 3.90 4.59
N ILE A 59 9.99 2.82 3.99
CA ILE A 59 10.69 1.53 3.91
C ILE A 59 11.88 1.62 2.95
N GLN A 60 11.73 2.34 1.84
CA GLN A 60 12.81 2.54 0.87
C GLN A 60 13.96 3.37 1.44
N VAL A 61 13.67 4.24 2.41
CA VAL A 61 14.68 5.11 3.04
C VAL A 61 15.31 4.46 4.27
N GLN A 62 14.59 3.61 5.01
CA GLN A 62 15.06 3.01 6.28
C GLN A 62 15.50 1.54 6.20
N GLY A 63 15.52 0.92 5.02
CA GLY A 63 16.15 -0.40 4.85
C GLY A 63 15.42 -1.57 5.54
N GLY A 64 14.08 -1.56 5.55
CA GLY A 64 13.29 -2.75 5.89
C GLY A 64 12.79 -2.87 7.34
N GLU A 65 13.16 -1.96 8.25
CA GLU A 65 12.72 -2.01 9.67
C GLU A 65 11.95 -0.77 10.13
N GLY A 66 11.77 0.21 9.24
CA GLY A 66 11.04 1.44 9.54
C GLY A 66 9.54 1.19 9.61
N LYS A 67 8.98 1.16 10.83
CA LYS A 67 7.52 1.22 11.04
C LYS A 67 6.96 2.38 10.22
N CYS A 68 6.29 2.12 9.09
CA CYS A 68 5.52 3.19 8.45
C CYS A 68 4.49 3.63 9.48
N CYS A 69 4.28 4.94 9.57
CA CYS A 69 3.39 5.55 10.57
C CYS A 69 3.91 5.42 12.02
N GLN A 70 5.16 5.84 12.27
CA GLN A 70 5.44 6.46 13.57
C GLN A 70 5.29 7.98 13.41
N GLN A 71 4.38 8.48 14.23
CA GLN A 71 3.87 9.84 14.40
C GLN A 71 4.90 10.94 14.18
#